data_AF-A0A0C3BFY3-F1
#
_entry.id   AF-A0A0C3BFY3-F1
#
_cell.length_a   1.000
_cell.length_b   1.000
_cell.length_c   1.000
_cell.angle_alpha   90.00
_cell.angle_beta   90.00
_cell.angle_gamma   90.00
#
_symmetry.space_group_name_H-M   'P 1'
#
loop_
_entity.id
_entity.type
_entity.pdbx_description
1 polymer ?
#
loop_
_entity_poly.entity_id
_entity_poly.type
_entity_poly.pdbx_seq_one_letter_code
_entity_poly.pdbx_strand_id
1 'polypeptide(L)'
;MADFTLVDPKGWEYDLHSFLAFSWPVITVTDAWSGRAHIVTRLNSIGAFLRMIKTRFGETLPQAPNILQVTPFETATRHLRHVSDYASYKKLHSTLPAAVLSALKSRVRAGQPKAIKDVWEKKDKTFLSIDFEWNERNEKSVLEWGYAAVRCGHLEALNHWPPNPDTNYRKGHYIVAEYVDKVTNKYRPNYPWQFGESQLVPKSKLPQIIQAVISSLASPDSETTPNNLVLVAHNVHGDLARLEEMKIKLPHNMLVIDTMIYERALYTAGQRGVMQDPKSDKVRVAGSNLSFENLLYSLTLPRTPNSPSGSGEKPSLQQQQQQQQQQQQQVPPLVLPQCTLHNAGNDAFMSGTSAPTIKKGTNKLLGKHAQGFPPPVAAMPIAVPMPMININGASPTVHYTGYAAVGNVMSPSLSLPSMGVAGRVSASYDLASEFGQMQLGARGNSGGGGGGGGAAHLTAPTRSGDNKNNGRRSQNASGAT
;
A
#
# COMPACT_ATOMS: atom_id res chain seq x y z
N MET A 1 -0.21 25.60 6.70
CA MET A 1 0.74 25.13 5.66
C MET A 1 1.18 26.34 4.88
N ALA A 2 2.47 26.51 4.57
CA ALA A 2 2.89 27.64 3.74
C ALA A 2 2.40 27.42 2.31
N ASP A 3 1.82 28.44 1.69
CA ASP A 3 1.43 28.40 0.27
C ASP A 3 2.69 28.45 -0.60
N PHE A 4 2.82 27.51 -1.53
CA PHE A 4 3.90 27.49 -2.51
C PHE A 4 3.35 27.77 -3.90
N THR A 5 4.18 28.37 -4.74
CA THR A 5 3.72 28.84 -6.03
C THR A 5 4.75 28.47 -7.09
N LEU A 6 4.30 27.71 -8.07
CA LEU A 6 5.03 27.45 -9.29
C LEU A 6 4.98 28.70 -10.14
N VAL A 7 6.11 29.37 -10.27
CA VAL A 7 6.28 30.32 -11.36
C VAL A 7 6.68 29.48 -12.56
N ASP A 8 5.78 29.35 -13.54
CA ASP A 8 6.20 28.88 -14.85
C ASP A 8 6.86 30.09 -15.52
N PRO A 9 8.17 30.07 -15.82
CA PRO A 9 8.82 31.16 -16.51
C PRO A 9 8.27 31.38 -17.93
N LYS A 10 7.40 30.49 -18.45
CA LYS A 10 6.63 30.72 -19.68
C LYS A 10 5.75 31.97 -19.56
N GLY A 11 6.28 33.08 -20.05
CA GLY A 11 5.61 34.38 -20.04
C GLY A 11 6.52 35.55 -19.67
N TRP A 12 7.74 35.30 -19.20
CA TRP A 12 8.78 36.32 -19.28
C TRP A 12 9.29 36.41 -20.72
N GLU A 13 9.45 37.63 -21.24
CA GLU A 13 10.08 37.89 -22.55
C GLU A 13 11.56 37.47 -22.61
N TYR A 14 12.09 36.96 -21.51
CA TYR A 14 13.43 36.39 -21.40
C TYR A 14 13.41 34.91 -21.79
N ASP A 15 14.41 34.48 -22.55
CA ASP A 15 14.68 33.06 -22.68
C ASP A 15 15.09 32.47 -21.31
N LEU A 16 14.81 31.19 -21.10
CA LEU A 16 15.10 30.50 -19.83
C LEU A 16 16.59 30.61 -19.46
N HIS A 17 17.47 30.65 -20.47
CA HIS A 17 18.91 30.70 -20.26
C HIS A 17 19.33 32.03 -19.58
N SER A 18 18.85 33.15 -20.11
CA SER A 18 19.12 34.49 -19.58
C SER A 18 18.52 34.66 -18.19
N PHE A 19 17.32 34.13 -17.97
CA PHE A 19 16.69 34.17 -16.65
C PHE A 19 17.50 33.42 -15.58
N LEU A 20 18.00 32.23 -15.91
CA LEU A 20 18.74 31.41 -14.93
C LEU A 20 20.06 32.06 -14.50
N ALA A 21 20.65 32.96 -15.30
CA ALA A 21 21.88 33.68 -14.95
C ALA A 21 21.77 34.46 -13.62
N PHE A 22 20.56 34.86 -13.21
CA PHE A 22 20.30 35.54 -11.95
C PHE A 22 20.33 34.63 -10.72
N SER A 23 20.63 33.32 -10.87
CA SER A 23 20.72 32.35 -9.78
C SER A 23 19.40 32.18 -9.02
N TRP A 24 18.41 31.57 -9.70
CA TRP A 24 17.04 31.45 -9.20
C TRP A 24 16.93 30.46 -8.02
N PRO A 25 16.37 30.88 -6.86
CA PRO A 25 16.17 30.00 -5.70
C PRO A 25 14.97 29.08 -5.91
N VAL A 26 15.19 27.76 -5.84
CA VAL A 26 14.19 26.73 -6.12
C VAL A 26 14.18 25.61 -5.08
N ILE A 27 13.04 24.94 -4.98
CA ILE A 27 12.84 23.66 -4.28
C ILE A 27 12.08 22.69 -5.20
N THR A 28 12.24 21.39 -4.98
CA THR A 28 11.44 20.37 -5.65
C THR A 28 10.28 19.97 -4.75
N VAL A 29 9.06 20.01 -5.29
CA VAL A 29 7.84 19.60 -4.57
C VAL A 29 6.95 18.75 -5.46
N THR A 30 6.19 17.86 -4.85
CA THR A 30 5.11 17.11 -5.49
C THR A 30 3.78 17.73 -5.13
N ASP A 31 2.98 18.05 -6.14
CA ASP A 31 1.63 18.59 -5.95
C ASP A 31 0.71 17.52 -5.33
N ALA A 32 0.05 17.86 -4.23
CA ALA A 32 -0.86 16.98 -3.52
C ALA A 32 -2.06 16.57 -4.39
N TRP A 33 -2.52 17.45 -5.28
CA TRP A 33 -3.71 17.25 -6.09
C TRP A 33 -3.44 16.41 -7.34
N SER A 34 -2.47 16.83 -8.15
CA SER A 34 -2.12 16.17 -9.41
C SER A 34 -1.13 15.02 -9.24
N GLY A 35 -0.36 14.99 -8.14
CA GLY A 35 0.72 14.02 -7.94
C GLY A 35 1.96 14.28 -8.81
N ARG A 36 2.01 15.39 -9.55
CA ARG A 36 3.15 15.76 -10.39
C ARG A 36 4.23 16.47 -9.56
N ALA A 37 5.49 16.21 -9.87
CA ALA A 37 6.60 16.93 -9.27
C ALA A 37 6.97 18.16 -10.09
N HIS A 38 7.41 19.19 -9.39
CA HIS A 38 7.69 20.52 -9.91
C HIS A 38 8.95 21.12 -9.27
N ILE A 39 9.64 21.96 -10.02
CA ILE A 39 10.67 22.87 -9.51
C ILE A 39 9.96 24.21 -9.25
N VAL A 40 9.88 24.64 -7.99
CA VAL A 40 9.11 25.82 -7.58
C VAL A 40 9.92 26.77 -6.72
N THR A 41 9.44 27.99 -6.54
CA THR A 41 9.96 28.93 -5.55
C THR A 41 8.86 29.32 -4.56
N ARG A 42 9.19 30.02 -3.49
CA ARG A 42 8.18 30.56 -2.56
C ARG A 42 7.67 31.91 -3.09
N LEU A 43 6.38 32.19 -2.92
CA LEU A 43 5.78 33.46 -3.35
C LEU A 43 6.54 34.67 -2.79
N ASN A 44 6.85 34.63 -1.49
CA ASN A 44 7.60 35.69 -0.81
C ASN A 44 9.04 35.86 -1.33
N SER A 45 9.62 34.80 -1.91
CA SER A 45 10.96 34.83 -2.50
C SER A 45 10.98 35.53 -3.86
N ILE A 46 9.86 35.54 -4.60
CA ILE A 46 9.76 36.20 -5.91
C ILE A 46 10.02 37.71 -5.77
N GLY A 47 9.32 38.37 -4.85
CA GLY A 47 9.48 39.82 -4.64
C GLY A 47 10.88 40.19 -4.17
N ALA A 48 11.48 39.38 -3.29
CA ALA A 48 12.86 39.57 -2.85
C ALA A 48 13.86 39.41 -4.01
N PHE A 49 13.64 38.43 -4.89
CA PHE A 49 14.47 38.19 -6.06
C PHE A 49 14.36 39.32 -7.09
N LEU A 50 13.14 39.78 -7.42
CA LEU A 50 12.93 40.92 -8.33
C LEU A 50 13.63 42.18 -7.82
N ARG A 51 13.56 42.46 -6.50
CA ARG A 51 14.31 43.55 -5.88
C ARG A 51 15.82 43.36 -5.99
N MET A 52 16.31 42.15 -5.78
CA MET A 52 17.73 41.81 -5.89
C MET A 52 18.26 42.03 -7.32
N ILE A 53 17.49 41.68 -8.35
CA ILE A 53 17.87 41.94 -9.74
C ILE A 53 17.99 43.44 -9.98
N LYS A 54 16.96 44.19 -9.58
CA LYS A 54 16.93 45.65 -9.72
C LYS A 54 18.12 46.33 -9.06
N THR A 55 18.49 45.91 -7.85
CA THR A 55 19.58 46.57 -7.11
C THR A 55 20.97 46.14 -7.56
N ARG A 56 21.16 44.88 -7.99
CA ARG A 56 22.49 44.36 -8.36
C ARG A 56 22.84 44.54 -9.82
N PHE A 57 21.86 44.43 -10.71
CA PHE A 57 22.07 44.46 -12.15
C PHE A 57 21.48 45.71 -12.81
N GLY A 58 20.70 46.51 -12.09
CA GLY A 58 20.01 47.68 -12.65
C GLY A 58 18.84 47.30 -13.59
N GLU A 59 18.54 46.01 -13.72
CA GLU A 59 17.50 45.49 -14.60
C GLU A 59 16.15 45.36 -13.87
N THR A 60 15.05 45.56 -14.59
CA THR A 60 13.70 45.31 -14.08
C THR A 60 13.04 44.19 -14.86
N LEU A 61 12.80 43.07 -14.20
CA LEU A 61 11.98 42.00 -14.77
C LEU A 61 10.48 42.29 -14.52
N PRO A 62 9.61 42.09 -15.52
CA PRO A 62 8.17 42.19 -15.31
C PRO A 62 7.70 41.11 -14.31
N GLN A 63 6.60 41.37 -13.62
CA GLN A 63 5.97 40.33 -12.81
C GLN A 63 5.56 39.17 -13.72
N ALA A 64 5.86 37.93 -13.31
CA ALA A 64 5.53 36.76 -14.12
C ALA A 64 4.00 36.72 -14.36
N PRO A 65 3.55 36.71 -15.63
CA PRO A 65 2.12 36.77 -15.94
C PRO A 65 1.40 35.45 -15.59
N ASN A 66 2.14 34.32 -15.60
CA ASN A 66 1.58 32.98 -15.42
C ASN A 66 2.17 32.30 -14.18
N ILE A 67 1.59 32.62 -13.03
CA ILE A 67 1.97 32.01 -11.76
C ILE A 67 0.95 30.91 -11.42
N LEU A 68 1.37 29.65 -11.46
CA LEU A 68 0.55 28.50 -11.08
C LEU A 68 0.73 28.22 -9.58
N GLN A 69 -0.34 28.18 -8.81
CA GLN A 69 -0.23 27.76 -7.40
C GLN A 69 -0.11 26.24 -7.28
N VAL A 70 0.80 25.76 -6.44
CA VAL A 70 1.01 24.33 -6.18
C VAL A 70 0.87 24.05 -4.69
N THR A 71 0.04 23.06 -4.34
CA THR A 71 -0.08 22.61 -2.95
C THR A 71 0.93 21.49 -2.71
N PRO A 72 2.04 21.70 -1.98
CA PRO A 72 3.02 20.64 -1.79
C PRO A 72 2.46 19.52 -0.92
N PHE A 73 2.79 18.28 -1.26
CA PHE A 73 2.57 17.09 -0.43
C PHE A 73 3.70 16.84 0.59
N GLU A 74 4.83 17.52 0.45
CA GLU A 74 6.09 17.12 1.06
C GLU A 74 6.02 16.87 2.57
N THR A 75 6.40 15.66 2.98
CA THR A 75 6.38 15.23 4.39
C THR A 75 7.67 15.57 5.13
N ALA A 76 8.66 16.11 4.43
CA ALA A 76 9.98 16.46 4.97
C ALA A 76 10.45 17.79 4.39
N THR A 77 11.34 18.46 5.12
CA THR A 77 11.97 19.70 4.68
C THR A 77 12.75 19.48 3.38
N ARG A 78 12.47 20.30 2.36
CA ARG A 78 13.18 20.28 1.07
C ARG A 78 14.30 21.30 1.04
N HIS A 79 15.45 20.90 0.51
CA HIS A 79 16.62 21.76 0.37
C HIS A 79 16.35 22.88 -0.65
N LEU A 80 16.59 24.12 -0.23
CA LEU A 80 16.66 25.27 -1.13
C LEU A 80 17.92 25.17 -1.98
N ARG A 81 17.77 25.18 -3.30
CA ARG A 81 18.86 25.17 -4.28
C ARG A 81 18.84 26.49 -5.04
N HIS A 82 19.98 26.87 -5.57
CA HIS A 82 20.09 27.98 -6.52
C HIS A 82 20.46 27.42 -7.88
N VAL A 83 19.70 27.78 -8.91
CA VAL A 83 19.91 27.33 -10.29
C VAL A 83 20.37 28.52 -11.10
N SER A 84 21.63 28.48 -11.53
CA SER A 84 22.32 29.55 -12.25
C SER A 84 22.40 29.33 -13.76
N ASP A 85 22.07 28.13 -14.24
CA ASP A 85 22.32 27.72 -15.61
C ASP A 85 21.40 26.57 -16.04
N TYR A 86 21.32 26.34 -17.35
CA TYR A 86 20.46 25.31 -17.91
C TYR A 86 20.92 23.87 -17.56
N ALA A 87 22.21 23.63 -17.37
CA ALA A 87 22.72 22.31 -17.06
C ALA A 87 22.35 21.90 -15.63
N SER A 88 22.46 22.81 -14.65
CA SER A 88 21.99 22.59 -13.28
C SER A 88 20.48 22.45 -13.21
N TYR A 89 19.72 23.24 -14.00
CA TYR A 89 18.27 23.04 -14.16
C TYR A 89 17.93 21.64 -14.68
N LYS A 90 18.59 21.19 -15.76
CA LYS A 90 18.35 19.88 -16.38
C LYS A 90 18.68 18.73 -15.40
N LYS A 91 19.77 18.84 -14.64
CA LYS A 91 20.10 17.89 -13.57
C LYS A 91 19.00 17.84 -12.52
N LEU A 92 18.53 18.99 -12.04
CA LEU A 92 17.42 19.04 -11.07
C LEU A 92 16.13 18.45 -11.66
N HIS A 93 15.78 18.81 -12.89
CA HIS A 93 14.60 18.30 -13.59
C HIS A 93 14.63 16.77 -13.74
N SER A 94 15.80 16.17 -13.97
CA SER A 94 15.93 14.71 -14.06
C SER A 94 15.57 13.98 -12.77
N THR A 95 15.53 14.68 -11.63
CA THR A 95 15.16 14.09 -10.32
C THR A 95 13.65 14.09 -10.05
N LEU A 96 12.84 14.77 -10.88
CA LEU A 96 11.39 14.88 -10.67
C LEU A 96 10.67 13.53 -10.61
N PRO A 97 10.96 12.53 -11.48
CA PRO A 97 10.32 11.22 -11.38
C PRO A 97 10.58 10.52 -10.04
N ALA A 98 11.79 10.65 -9.48
CA ALA A 98 12.12 10.10 -8.17
C ALA A 98 11.34 10.78 -7.04
N ALA A 99 11.14 12.10 -7.14
CA ALA A 99 10.27 12.84 -6.20
C ALA A 99 8.81 12.35 -6.27
N VAL A 100 8.28 12.14 -7.49
CA VAL A 100 6.93 11.57 -7.69
C VAL A 100 6.81 10.19 -7.06
N LEU A 101 7.77 9.29 -7.30
CA LEU A 101 7.76 7.94 -6.72
C LEU A 101 7.82 8.00 -5.18
N SER A 102 8.70 8.83 -4.62
CA SER A 102 8.80 9.00 -3.17
C SER A 102 7.48 9.50 -2.57
N ALA A 103 6.83 10.48 -3.20
CA ALA A 103 5.54 10.99 -2.74
C ALA A 103 4.45 9.92 -2.85
N LEU A 104 4.39 9.18 -3.97
CA LEU A 104 3.42 8.10 -4.15
C LEU A 104 3.57 7.01 -3.07
N LYS A 105 4.81 6.58 -2.78
CA LYS A 105 5.10 5.62 -1.71
C LYS A 105 4.57 6.09 -0.36
N SER A 106 4.86 7.34 0.02
CA SER A 106 4.40 7.92 1.29
C SER A 106 2.87 8.02 1.36
N ARG A 107 2.21 8.43 0.27
CA ARG A 107 0.74 8.54 0.18
C ARG A 107 0.05 7.18 0.30
N VAL A 108 0.57 6.16 -0.40
CA VAL A 108 0.05 4.79 -0.34
C VAL A 108 0.27 4.20 1.05
N ARG A 109 1.47 4.38 1.62
CA ARG A 109 1.79 3.92 2.98
C ARG A 109 0.92 4.58 4.06
N ALA A 110 0.56 5.85 3.87
CA ALA A 110 -0.34 6.58 4.75
C ALA A 110 -1.83 6.21 4.59
N GLY A 111 -2.16 5.27 3.68
CA GLY A 111 -3.53 4.85 3.45
C GLY A 111 -4.37 5.88 2.68
N GLN A 112 -3.77 6.80 1.93
CA GLN A 112 -4.54 7.87 1.29
C GLN A 112 -5.49 7.29 0.21
N PRO A 113 -6.82 7.53 0.30
CA PRO A 113 -7.76 6.83 -0.56
C PRO A 113 -7.59 7.06 -2.05
N LYS A 114 -7.36 8.31 -2.48
CA LYS A 114 -7.15 8.63 -3.89
C LYS A 114 -5.93 7.88 -4.46
N ALA A 115 -4.79 7.92 -3.76
CA ALA A 115 -3.56 7.28 -4.24
C ALA A 115 -3.70 5.76 -4.36
N ILE A 116 -4.33 5.10 -3.38
CA ILE A 116 -4.56 3.65 -3.43
C ILE A 116 -5.56 3.27 -4.53
N LYS A 117 -6.61 4.07 -4.70
CA LYS A 117 -7.60 3.89 -5.77
C LYS A 117 -6.94 4.01 -7.15
N ASP A 118 -6.15 5.06 -7.38
CA ASP A 118 -5.41 5.27 -8.64
C ASP A 118 -4.47 4.10 -8.96
N VAL A 119 -3.79 3.53 -7.95
CA VAL A 119 -2.92 2.36 -8.13
C VAL A 119 -3.71 1.11 -8.54
N TRP A 120 -4.91 0.93 -7.98
CA TRP A 120 -5.78 -0.21 -8.32
C TRP A 120 -6.45 -0.07 -9.70
N GLU A 121 -6.93 1.13 -10.01
CA GLU A 121 -7.67 1.41 -11.25
C GLU A 121 -6.79 1.37 -12.50
N LYS A 122 -5.47 1.53 -12.35
CA LYS A 122 -4.53 1.30 -13.46
C LYS A 122 -4.49 -0.15 -13.94
N LYS A 123 -4.87 -1.10 -13.07
CA LYS A 123 -4.90 -2.54 -13.34
C LYS A 123 -3.60 -3.09 -13.96
N ASP A 124 -2.48 -2.42 -13.76
CA ASP A 124 -1.16 -2.74 -14.35
C ASP A 124 -0.20 -3.37 -13.31
N LYS A 125 -0.68 -3.59 -12.09
CA LYS A 125 0.10 -4.10 -10.96
C LYS A 125 -0.17 -5.56 -10.63
N THR A 126 0.77 -6.14 -9.91
CA THR A 126 0.59 -7.42 -9.21
C THR A 126 0.42 -7.13 -7.73
N PHE A 127 -0.73 -7.48 -7.16
CA PHE A 127 -0.95 -7.34 -5.72
C PHE A 127 -0.63 -8.66 -5.05
N LEU A 128 0.26 -8.64 -4.07
CA LEU A 128 0.62 -9.77 -3.22
C LEU A 128 0.17 -9.45 -1.81
N SER A 129 -0.90 -10.11 -1.36
CA SER A 129 -1.26 -10.11 0.04
C SER A 129 -0.50 -11.19 0.80
N ILE A 130 -0.03 -10.87 2.00
CA ILE A 130 0.66 -11.80 2.89
C ILE A 130 0.10 -11.67 4.31
N ASP A 131 0.34 -12.71 5.09
CA ASP A 131 0.17 -12.69 6.54
C ASP A 131 1.12 -13.73 7.17
N PHE A 132 1.52 -13.49 8.41
CA PHE A 132 2.28 -14.44 9.22
C PHE A 132 1.55 -14.74 10.52
N GLU A 133 1.55 -16.02 10.91
CA GLU A 133 1.21 -16.40 12.28
C GLU A 133 2.46 -16.86 13.02
N TRP A 134 2.59 -16.42 14.27
CA TRP A 134 3.72 -16.70 15.13
C TRP A 134 3.27 -17.11 16.54
N ASN A 135 4.18 -17.71 17.29
CA ASN A 135 3.91 -18.19 18.63
C ASN A 135 3.60 -17.02 19.59
N GLU A 136 2.45 -17.08 20.26
CA GLU A 136 2.00 -16.10 21.26
C GLU A 136 2.97 -15.92 22.44
N ARG A 137 3.75 -16.96 22.76
CA ARG A 137 4.76 -16.92 23.83
C ARG A 137 6.14 -16.49 23.34
N ASN A 138 6.37 -16.52 22.02
CA ASN A 138 7.66 -16.18 21.41
C ASN A 138 7.45 -15.72 19.97
N GLU A 139 7.31 -14.41 19.78
CA GLU A 139 7.01 -13.79 18.48
C GLU A 139 8.06 -14.05 17.40
N LYS A 140 9.28 -14.47 17.78
CA LYS A 140 10.33 -14.86 16.84
C LYS A 140 10.09 -16.22 16.19
N SER A 141 9.18 -17.02 16.74
CA SER A 141 8.83 -18.34 16.21
C SER A 141 7.64 -18.21 15.27
N VAL A 142 7.92 -17.93 14.00
CA VAL A 142 6.92 -18.01 12.93
C VAL A 142 6.47 -19.46 12.79
N LEU A 143 5.15 -19.65 12.84
CA LEU A 143 4.48 -20.93 12.72
C LEU A 143 3.98 -21.15 11.30
N GLU A 144 3.46 -20.08 10.68
CA GLU A 144 2.81 -20.14 9.36
C GLU A 144 3.10 -18.90 8.54
N TRP A 145 3.01 -19.08 7.23
CA TRP A 145 3.01 -17.99 6.28
C TRP A 145 1.99 -18.25 5.18
N GLY A 146 1.15 -17.26 4.93
CA GLY A 146 0.15 -17.29 3.86
C GLY A 146 0.39 -16.20 2.84
N TYR A 147 0.02 -16.47 1.59
CA TYR A 147 -0.01 -15.45 0.56
C TYR A 147 -1.13 -15.65 -0.45
N ALA A 148 -1.57 -14.54 -1.05
CA ALA A 148 -2.37 -14.56 -2.26
C ALA A 148 -1.91 -13.46 -3.23
N ALA A 149 -1.75 -13.81 -4.50
CA ALA A 149 -1.23 -12.92 -5.53
C ALA A 149 -2.19 -12.84 -6.72
N VAL A 150 -2.44 -11.63 -7.21
CA VAL A 150 -3.23 -11.37 -8.41
C VAL A 150 -2.45 -10.47 -9.38
N ARG A 151 -2.26 -10.94 -10.61
CA ARG A 151 -1.57 -10.22 -11.69
C ARG A 151 -2.60 -9.43 -12.51
N CYS A 152 -2.92 -8.20 -12.10
CA CYS A 152 -4.00 -7.42 -12.72
C CYS A 152 -3.73 -7.12 -14.19
N GLY A 153 -2.48 -6.85 -14.58
CA GLY A 153 -2.15 -6.53 -15.98
C GLY A 153 -2.46 -7.67 -16.94
N HIS A 154 -2.25 -8.91 -16.51
CA HIS A 154 -2.60 -10.10 -17.28
C HIS A 154 -4.11 -10.27 -17.40
N LEU A 155 -4.85 -10.07 -16.30
CA LEU A 155 -6.31 -10.17 -16.30
C LEU A 155 -6.98 -9.11 -17.16
N GLU A 156 -6.48 -7.87 -17.13
CA GLU A 156 -6.99 -6.80 -17.99
C GLU A 156 -6.74 -7.10 -19.47
N ALA A 157 -5.56 -7.62 -19.83
CA ALA A 157 -5.26 -8.04 -21.19
C ALA A 157 -6.20 -9.16 -21.70
N LEU A 158 -6.72 -9.99 -20.79
CA LEU A 158 -7.70 -11.04 -21.08
C LEU A 158 -9.16 -10.56 -20.97
N ASN A 159 -9.41 -9.29 -20.65
CA ASN A 159 -10.73 -8.75 -20.32
C ASN A 159 -11.45 -9.50 -19.17
N HIS A 160 -10.69 -10.07 -18.24
CA HIS A 160 -11.19 -10.78 -17.06
C HIS A 160 -11.21 -9.85 -15.84
N TRP A 161 -12.09 -8.85 -15.87
CA TRP A 161 -12.26 -7.89 -14.77
C TRP A 161 -13.72 -7.81 -14.30
N PRO A 162 -13.99 -7.90 -12.98
CA PRO A 162 -13.04 -7.99 -11.87
C PRO A 162 -12.41 -9.39 -11.70
N PRO A 163 -11.27 -9.51 -10.99
CA PRO A 163 -10.66 -10.81 -10.71
C PRO A 163 -11.60 -11.72 -9.92
N ASN A 164 -11.78 -12.96 -10.39
CA ASN A 164 -12.47 -14.01 -9.66
C ASN A 164 -11.53 -14.58 -8.56
N PRO A 165 -11.92 -14.51 -7.26
CA PRO A 165 -11.14 -15.04 -6.14
C PRO A 165 -10.67 -16.49 -6.32
N ASP A 166 -11.50 -17.35 -6.91
CA ASP A 166 -11.23 -18.79 -6.97
C ASP A 166 -10.22 -19.17 -8.04
N THR A 167 -10.23 -18.46 -9.17
CA THR A 167 -9.47 -18.85 -10.37
C THR A 167 -8.39 -17.87 -10.78
N ASN A 168 -8.41 -16.63 -10.27
CA ASN A 168 -7.47 -15.59 -10.69
C ASN A 168 -6.40 -15.24 -9.65
N TYR A 169 -6.47 -15.86 -8.47
CA TYR A 169 -5.50 -15.67 -7.40
C TYR A 169 -4.60 -16.88 -7.29
N ARG A 170 -3.29 -16.66 -7.36
CA ARG A 170 -2.31 -17.64 -6.92
C ARG A 170 -2.22 -17.56 -5.41
N LYS A 171 -2.50 -18.65 -4.71
CA LYS A 171 -2.54 -18.74 -3.26
C LYS A 171 -1.61 -19.82 -2.75
N GLY A 172 -1.09 -19.66 -1.54
CA GLY A 172 -0.33 -20.71 -0.87
C GLY A 172 -0.29 -20.50 0.63
N HIS A 173 -0.15 -21.62 1.33
CA HIS A 173 -0.12 -21.68 2.78
C HIS A 173 0.99 -22.65 3.22
N TYR A 174 1.92 -22.14 4.01
CA TYR A 174 3.09 -22.88 4.49
C TYR A 174 3.09 -22.95 6.00
N ILE A 175 3.27 -24.15 6.54
CA ILE A 175 3.34 -24.42 7.98
C ILE A 175 4.76 -24.91 8.31
N VAL A 176 5.35 -24.36 9.36
CA VAL A 176 6.71 -24.71 9.80
C VAL A 176 6.69 -26.06 10.52
N ALA A 177 7.26 -27.08 9.87
CA ALA A 177 7.16 -28.48 10.27
C ALA A 177 7.67 -28.76 11.70
N GLU A 178 8.66 -28.00 12.16
CA GLU A 178 9.27 -28.19 13.48
C GLU A 178 8.32 -27.87 14.64
N TYR A 179 7.32 -27.01 14.40
CA TYR A 179 6.38 -26.52 15.40
C TYR A 179 5.02 -27.21 15.37
N VAL A 180 4.72 -27.94 14.29
CA VAL A 180 3.49 -28.74 14.17
C VAL A 180 3.38 -29.71 15.35
N ASP A 181 2.18 -29.79 15.92
CA ASP A 181 1.82 -30.58 17.10
C ASP A 181 2.57 -30.26 18.41
N LYS A 182 3.52 -29.31 18.38
CA LYS A 182 4.34 -28.91 19.55
C LYS A 182 3.99 -27.54 20.07
N VAL A 183 3.61 -26.63 19.18
CA VAL A 183 3.26 -25.25 19.51
C VAL A 183 1.85 -25.00 19.02
N THR A 184 0.95 -24.75 19.97
CA THR A 184 -0.43 -24.38 19.68
C THR A 184 -0.70 -23.03 20.33
N ASN A 185 -1.07 -22.07 19.49
CA ASN A 185 -1.56 -20.78 19.94
C ASN A 185 -2.94 -20.95 20.60
N LYS A 186 -3.20 -20.21 21.69
CA LYS A 186 -4.46 -20.31 22.43
C LYS A 186 -5.56 -19.49 21.76
N TYR A 187 -5.21 -18.33 21.21
CA TYR A 187 -6.14 -17.36 20.66
C TYR A 187 -6.23 -17.42 19.13
N ARG A 188 -5.19 -17.95 18.46
CA ARG A 188 -5.09 -18.02 17.00
C ARG A 188 -4.91 -19.45 16.52
N PRO A 189 -5.99 -20.18 16.16
CA PRO A 189 -5.88 -21.56 15.75
C PRO A 189 -5.17 -21.68 14.39
N ASN A 190 -4.11 -22.49 14.36
CA ASN A 190 -3.25 -22.79 13.22
C ASN A 190 -3.94 -23.55 12.04
N TYR A 191 -5.23 -23.85 12.17
CA TYR A 191 -5.99 -24.71 11.24
C TYR A 191 -7.51 -24.46 11.40
N PRO A 192 -8.34 -24.56 10.33
CA PRO A 192 -8.02 -24.95 8.95
C PRO A 192 -7.78 -23.80 7.96
N TRP A 193 -6.82 -24.02 7.04
CA TRP A 193 -6.72 -23.32 5.76
C TRP A 193 -7.78 -23.86 4.80
N GLN A 194 -8.59 -22.97 4.20
CA GLN A 194 -9.78 -23.40 3.44
C GLN A 194 -9.65 -23.31 1.92
N PHE A 195 -8.60 -22.67 1.42
CA PHE A 195 -8.49 -22.36 0.00
C PHE A 195 -7.43 -23.20 -0.72
N GLY A 196 -7.08 -24.37 -0.18
CA GLY A 196 -6.19 -25.34 -0.80
C GLY A 196 -5.49 -26.21 0.24
N GLU A 197 -4.37 -26.81 -0.16
CA GLU A 197 -3.56 -27.65 0.71
C GLU A 197 -2.47 -26.84 1.42
N SER A 198 -2.22 -27.19 2.69
CA SER A 198 -1.10 -26.62 3.46
C SER A 198 0.18 -27.38 3.17
N GLN A 199 1.28 -26.66 2.98
CA GLN A 199 2.59 -27.26 2.74
C GLN A 199 3.45 -27.22 4.00
N LEU A 200 3.86 -28.39 4.47
CA LEU A 200 4.83 -28.50 5.57
C LEU A 200 6.24 -28.21 5.06
N VAL A 201 6.90 -27.22 5.66
CA VAL A 201 8.24 -26.79 5.28
C VAL A 201 9.17 -26.72 6.48
N PRO A 202 10.45 -27.12 6.33
CA PRO A 202 11.44 -26.86 7.36
C PRO A 202 11.60 -25.35 7.59
N LYS A 203 11.77 -24.93 8.84
CA LYS A 203 12.01 -23.54 9.24
C LYS A 203 13.14 -22.89 8.44
N SER A 204 14.20 -23.65 8.14
CA SER A 204 15.36 -23.17 7.38
C SER A 204 15.05 -22.88 5.91
N LYS A 205 13.96 -23.42 5.35
CA LYS A 205 13.56 -23.26 3.95
C LYS A 205 12.54 -22.14 3.75
N LEU A 206 11.77 -21.79 4.79
CA LEU A 206 10.73 -20.78 4.69
C LEU A 206 11.24 -19.43 4.11
N PRO A 207 12.37 -18.85 4.56
CA PRO A 207 12.88 -17.59 3.98
C PRO A 207 13.19 -17.69 2.48
N GLN A 208 13.70 -18.84 2.03
CA GLN A 208 14.04 -19.09 0.62
C GLN A 208 12.77 -19.13 -0.24
N ILE A 209 11.71 -19.76 0.27
CA ILE A 209 10.40 -19.84 -0.39
C ILE A 209 9.78 -18.45 -0.53
N ILE A 210 9.74 -17.68 0.56
CA ILE A 210 9.17 -16.33 0.55
C ILE A 210 9.93 -15.42 -0.42
N GLN A 211 11.26 -15.45 -0.38
CA GLN A 211 12.10 -14.69 -1.29
C GLN A 211 11.82 -15.08 -2.75
N ALA A 212 11.71 -16.38 -3.06
CA ALA A 212 11.42 -16.84 -4.41
C ALA A 212 10.04 -16.37 -4.91
N VAL A 213 9.01 -16.42 -4.08
CA VAL A 213 7.67 -15.91 -4.42
C VAL A 213 7.73 -14.41 -4.73
N ILE A 214 8.29 -13.60 -3.83
CA ILE A 214 8.39 -12.13 -4.01
C ILE A 214 9.20 -11.79 -5.26
N SER A 215 10.38 -12.40 -5.42
CA SER A 215 11.26 -12.14 -6.57
C SER A 215 10.62 -12.55 -7.90
N SER A 216 9.77 -13.59 -7.93
CA SER A 216 9.07 -14.01 -9.14
C SER A 216 7.94 -13.06 -9.59
N LEU A 217 7.50 -12.16 -8.70
CA LEU A 217 6.42 -11.20 -8.95
C LEU A 217 6.92 -9.76 -9.09
N ALA A 218 8.12 -9.47 -8.60
CA ALA A 218 8.73 -8.15 -8.65
C ALA A 218 9.29 -7.82 -10.04
N SER A 219 9.11 -6.57 -10.45
CA SER A 219 9.90 -5.99 -11.56
C SER A 219 11.29 -5.58 -11.06
N PRO A 220 12.24 -5.29 -11.98
CA PRO A 220 13.52 -4.70 -11.60
C PRO A 220 13.36 -3.43 -10.74
N ASP A 221 14.35 -3.21 -9.88
CA ASP A 221 14.39 -2.08 -8.97
C ASP A 221 14.68 -0.77 -9.73
N SER A 222 14.10 0.35 -9.28
CA SER A 222 14.20 1.63 -9.99
C SER A 222 13.91 2.82 -9.08
N GLU A 223 14.74 3.85 -9.14
CA GLU A 223 14.57 5.07 -8.35
C GLU A 223 13.45 5.98 -8.87
N THR A 224 12.94 5.73 -10.08
CA THR A 224 12.02 6.65 -10.78
C THR A 224 10.66 6.04 -11.12
N THR A 225 10.54 4.71 -11.06
CA THR A 225 9.32 4.00 -11.42
C THR A 225 8.91 3.06 -10.29
N PRO A 226 7.62 3.03 -9.91
CA PRO A 226 7.13 2.09 -8.90
C PRO A 226 7.25 0.66 -9.40
N ASN A 227 7.55 -0.27 -8.50
CA ASN A 227 7.57 -1.69 -8.83
C ASN A 227 6.20 -2.14 -9.37
N ASN A 228 6.19 -3.18 -10.21
CA ASN A 228 4.95 -3.84 -10.59
C ASN A 228 4.30 -4.56 -9.40
N LEU A 229 5.11 -5.00 -8.43
CA LEU A 229 4.64 -5.60 -7.20
C LEU A 229 4.13 -4.55 -6.21
N VAL A 230 2.96 -4.82 -5.63
CA VAL A 230 2.37 -4.08 -4.52
C VAL A 230 2.12 -5.06 -3.37
N LEU A 231 2.74 -4.82 -2.23
CA LEU A 231 2.52 -5.62 -1.03
C LEU A 231 1.26 -5.15 -0.32
N VAL A 232 0.41 -6.09 0.10
CA VAL A 232 -0.82 -5.84 0.85
C VAL A 232 -0.78 -6.65 2.13
N ALA A 233 -1.10 -6.06 3.26
CA ALA A 233 -1.34 -6.80 4.50
C ALA A 233 -2.29 -6.00 5.40
N HIS A 234 -2.70 -6.59 6.51
CA HIS A 234 -3.50 -5.91 7.53
C HIS A 234 -2.64 -5.66 8.77
N ASN A 235 -2.44 -4.39 9.15
CA ASN A 235 -1.48 -4.04 10.20
C ASN A 235 -0.05 -4.53 9.87
N VAL A 236 0.42 -4.15 8.68
CA VAL A 236 1.59 -4.69 7.96
C VAL A 236 2.93 -4.57 8.71
N HIS A 237 2.97 -3.86 9.83
CA HIS A 237 4.20 -3.67 10.61
C HIS A 237 4.77 -5.01 11.11
N GLY A 238 3.90 -5.90 11.59
CA GLY A 238 4.31 -7.24 12.05
C GLY A 238 4.95 -8.03 10.92
N ASP A 239 4.29 -8.10 9.76
CA ASP A 239 4.77 -8.84 8.59
C ASP A 239 6.11 -8.33 8.10
N LEU A 240 6.29 -7.00 8.02
CA LEU A 240 7.56 -6.41 7.59
C LEU A 240 8.70 -6.74 8.55
N ALA A 241 8.45 -6.73 9.86
CA ALA A 241 9.44 -7.12 10.85
C ALA A 241 9.84 -8.60 10.69
N ARG A 242 8.87 -9.50 10.42
CA ARG A 242 9.17 -10.93 10.15
C ARG A 242 10.01 -11.09 8.88
N LEU A 243 9.68 -10.36 7.81
CA LEU A 243 10.45 -10.38 6.57
C LEU A 243 11.90 -9.90 6.78
N GLU A 244 12.08 -8.82 7.54
CA GLU A 244 13.40 -8.27 7.88
C GLU A 244 14.22 -9.25 8.74
N GLU A 245 13.63 -9.84 9.78
CA GLU A 245 14.30 -10.83 10.64
C GLU A 245 14.74 -12.08 9.85
N MET A 246 13.94 -12.49 8.86
CA MET A 246 14.29 -13.58 7.94
C MET A 246 15.28 -13.17 6.84
N LYS A 247 15.73 -11.91 6.82
CA LYS A 247 16.64 -11.33 5.82
C LYS A 247 16.09 -11.38 4.39
N ILE A 248 14.77 -11.31 4.25
CA ILE A 248 14.10 -11.27 2.95
C ILE A 248 14.22 -9.84 2.39
N LYS A 249 14.74 -9.73 1.17
CA LYS A 249 14.95 -8.44 0.51
C LYS A 249 13.72 -8.05 -0.28
N LEU A 250 13.14 -6.90 0.07
CA LEU A 250 12.05 -6.26 -0.66
C LEU A 250 12.60 -5.21 -1.64
N PRO A 251 12.05 -5.08 -2.87
CA PRO A 251 12.44 -4.01 -3.78
C PRO A 251 12.22 -2.62 -3.16
N HIS A 252 13.18 -1.70 -3.31
CA HIS A 252 13.06 -0.38 -2.66
C HIS A 252 11.94 0.46 -3.28
N ASN A 253 11.58 0.20 -4.54
CA ASN A 253 10.51 0.90 -5.26
C ASN A 253 9.12 0.25 -5.11
N MET A 254 8.98 -0.76 -4.25
CA MET A 254 7.70 -1.43 -4.00
C MET A 254 6.73 -0.54 -3.23
N LEU A 255 5.44 -0.60 -3.59
CA LEU A 255 4.36 0.04 -2.84
C LEU A 255 3.84 -0.91 -1.76
N VAL A 256 3.49 -0.38 -0.60
CA VAL A 256 2.95 -1.18 0.52
C VAL A 256 1.63 -0.59 1.01
N ILE A 257 0.56 -1.36 0.88
CA ILE A 257 -0.79 -1.01 1.34
C ILE A 257 -1.05 -1.73 2.66
N ASP A 258 -1.29 -0.95 3.71
CA ASP A 258 -1.86 -1.45 4.96
C ASP A 258 -3.38 -1.26 4.91
N THR A 259 -4.12 -2.38 4.86
CA THR A 259 -5.59 -2.35 4.78
C THR A 259 -6.24 -1.76 6.02
N MET A 260 -5.62 -1.87 7.21
CA MET A 260 -6.12 -1.26 8.45
C MET A 260 -6.07 0.27 8.36
N ILE A 261 -4.92 0.80 7.94
CA ILE A 261 -4.70 2.25 7.80
C ILE A 261 -5.56 2.82 6.68
N TYR A 262 -5.65 2.11 5.55
CA TYR A 262 -6.48 2.52 4.44
C TYR A 262 -7.96 2.56 4.82
N GLU A 263 -8.46 1.53 5.50
CA GLU A 263 -9.83 1.49 5.99
C GLU A 263 -10.14 2.64 6.95
N ARG A 264 -9.25 2.90 7.92
CA ARG A 264 -9.38 4.06 8.81
C ARG A 264 -9.49 5.36 8.01
N ALA A 265 -8.65 5.55 7.00
CA ALA A 265 -8.66 6.73 6.17
C ALA A 265 -9.97 6.87 5.35
N LEU A 266 -10.50 5.77 4.82
CA LEU A 266 -11.80 5.75 4.14
C LEU A 266 -12.93 6.15 5.09
N TYR A 267 -12.96 5.61 6.30
CA TYR A 267 -13.97 5.93 7.30
C TYR A 267 -13.90 7.39 7.74
N THR A 268 -12.71 7.88 8.10
CA THR A 268 -12.49 9.29 8.48
C THR A 268 -12.84 10.27 7.36
N ALA A 269 -12.63 9.88 6.10
CA ALA A 269 -13.02 10.67 4.94
C ALA A 269 -14.52 10.58 4.59
N GLY A 270 -15.33 9.84 5.37
CA GLY A 270 -16.76 9.65 5.12
C GLY A 270 -17.08 8.74 3.93
N GLN A 271 -16.11 8.00 3.38
CA GLN A 271 -16.27 7.17 2.18
C GLN A 271 -16.84 5.77 2.46
N ARG A 272 -17.14 5.45 3.73
CA ARG A 272 -17.74 4.17 4.15
C ARG A 272 -19.18 4.28 4.66
N GLY A 273 -19.69 5.49 4.89
CA GLY A 273 -20.94 5.69 5.62
C GLY A 273 -20.79 5.37 7.11
N VAL A 274 -21.90 5.31 7.83
CA VAL A 274 -21.92 4.87 9.23
C VAL A 274 -21.65 3.36 9.27
N MET A 275 -20.67 2.97 10.06
CA MET A 275 -20.31 1.57 10.30
C MET A 275 -20.57 1.26 11.77
N GLN A 276 -21.10 0.07 12.06
CA GLN A 276 -21.14 -0.44 13.43
C GLN A 276 -19.78 -1.04 13.80
N ASP A 277 -19.36 -0.82 15.03
CA ASP A 277 -18.23 -1.52 15.65
C ASP A 277 -18.70 -2.89 16.12
N PRO A 278 -18.17 -3.99 15.56
CA PRO A 278 -18.62 -5.35 15.87
C PRO A 278 -18.46 -5.74 17.34
N LYS A 279 -17.55 -5.08 18.08
CA LYS A 279 -17.31 -5.39 19.50
C LYS A 279 -18.33 -4.74 20.43
N SER A 280 -18.84 -3.57 20.07
CA SER A 280 -19.67 -2.76 20.96
C SER A 280 -21.11 -2.61 20.47
N ASP A 281 -21.40 -3.02 19.23
CA ASP A 281 -22.66 -2.78 18.51
C ASP A 281 -23.03 -1.28 18.41
N LYS A 282 -22.07 -0.40 18.71
CA LYS A 282 -22.22 1.05 18.61
C LYS A 282 -21.68 1.53 17.28
N VAL A 283 -22.03 2.76 16.92
CA VAL A 283 -21.41 3.43 15.78
C VAL A 283 -19.91 3.52 16.00
N ARG A 284 -19.14 3.09 14.99
CA ARG A 284 -17.68 3.14 14.97
C ARG A 284 -17.19 4.57 15.18
N VAL A 285 -16.24 4.76 16.07
CA VAL A 285 -15.65 6.08 16.34
C VAL A 285 -14.70 6.48 15.19
N ALA A 286 -14.74 7.75 14.78
CA ALA A 286 -13.84 8.27 13.75
C ALA A 286 -12.36 8.11 14.17
N GLY A 287 -11.50 7.69 13.23
CA GLY A 287 -10.09 7.42 13.52
C GLY A 287 -9.79 6.09 14.24
N SER A 288 -10.81 5.29 14.58
CA SER A 288 -10.60 3.95 15.15
C SER A 288 -10.00 2.98 14.12
N ASN A 289 -9.15 2.07 14.60
CA ASN A 289 -8.68 0.91 13.84
C ASN A 289 -9.64 -0.26 14.07
N LEU A 290 -9.80 -1.13 13.07
CA LEU A 290 -10.49 -2.41 13.22
C LEU A 290 -9.46 -3.53 13.13
N SER A 291 -9.64 -4.61 13.90
CA SER A 291 -8.99 -5.87 13.58
C SER A 291 -9.46 -6.38 12.22
N PHE A 292 -8.71 -7.29 11.62
CA PHE A 292 -9.05 -7.83 10.30
C PHE A 292 -10.44 -8.48 10.30
N GLU A 293 -10.72 -9.31 11.31
CA GLU A 293 -12.03 -9.92 11.55
C GLU A 293 -13.16 -8.90 11.68
N ASN A 294 -12.98 -7.86 12.50
CA ASN A 294 -14.00 -6.83 12.65
C ASN A 294 -14.22 -6.04 11.36
N LEU A 295 -13.15 -5.81 10.58
CA LEU A 295 -13.26 -5.19 9.27
C LEU A 295 -14.11 -6.05 8.35
N LEU A 296 -13.77 -7.34 8.20
CA LEU A 296 -14.52 -8.26 7.37
C LEU A 296 -16.00 -8.32 7.78
N TYR A 297 -16.29 -8.51 9.07
CA TYR A 297 -17.66 -8.52 9.59
C TYR A 297 -18.41 -7.21 9.29
N SER A 298 -17.75 -6.05 9.45
CA SER A 298 -18.38 -4.76 9.16
C SER A 298 -18.75 -4.58 7.68
N LEU A 299 -18.09 -5.31 6.76
CA LEU A 299 -18.41 -5.30 5.33
C LEU A 299 -19.58 -6.23 4.96
N THR A 300 -19.98 -7.14 5.84
CA THR A 300 -21.13 -8.03 5.63
C THR A 300 -22.43 -7.45 6.19
N LEU A 301 -22.35 -6.49 7.11
CA LEU A 301 -23.53 -5.87 7.70
C LEU A 301 -24.32 -5.06 6.66
N PRO A 302 -25.66 -5.19 6.64
CA PRO A 302 -26.51 -4.32 5.82
C PRO A 302 -26.25 -2.85 6.18
N ARG A 303 -26.11 -2.00 5.17
CA ARG A 303 -26.01 -0.56 5.40
C ARG A 303 -27.36 -0.06 5.88
N THR A 304 -27.42 0.46 7.11
CA THR A 304 -28.64 1.06 7.63
C THR A 304 -28.97 2.33 6.81
N PRO A 305 -30.13 2.40 6.13
CA PRO A 305 -30.48 3.54 5.28
C PRO A 305 -30.63 4.86 6.05
N ASN A 306 -30.82 4.77 7.38
CA ASN A 306 -31.21 5.88 8.23
C ASN A 306 -30.11 6.20 9.23
N SER A 307 -29.02 6.79 8.75
CA SER A 307 -28.16 7.56 9.65
C SER A 307 -28.70 8.99 9.72
N PRO A 308 -29.07 9.49 10.90
CA PRO A 308 -29.51 10.87 11.03
C PRO A 308 -28.32 11.77 10.70
N SER A 309 -28.35 12.40 9.53
CA SER A 309 -27.64 13.67 9.36
C SER A 309 -28.14 14.58 10.48
N GLY A 310 -27.25 14.93 11.40
CA GLY A 310 -27.56 15.68 12.62
C GLY A 310 -28.06 17.09 12.33
N SER A 311 -29.33 17.18 11.95
CA SER A 311 -30.17 18.37 11.90
C SER A 311 -31.60 17.85 11.83
N GLY A 312 -32.39 18.05 12.88
CA GLY A 312 -33.77 17.57 13.02
C GLY A 312 -34.79 18.21 12.07
N GLU A 313 -34.37 18.53 10.85
CA GLU A 313 -35.24 19.03 9.80
C GLU A 313 -35.80 17.83 9.03
N LYS A 314 -37.12 17.75 8.95
CA LYS A 314 -37.81 16.75 8.13
C LYS A 314 -37.32 16.92 6.68
N PRO A 315 -36.78 15.87 6.03
CA PRO A 315 -36.37 15.95 4.64
C PRO A 315 -37.58 16.34 3.79
N SER A 316 -37.39 17.32 2.90
CA SER A 316 -38.43 17.77 1.98
C SER A 316 -38.85 16.64 1.03
N LEU A 317 -40.09 16.66 0.55
CA LEU A 317 -40.64 15.68 -0.41
C LEU A 317 -39.76 15.50 -1.67
N GLN A 318 -39.01 16.53 -2.08
CA GLN A 318 -38.03 16.43 -3.17
C GLN A 318 -36.76 15.64 -2.79
N GLN A 319 -36.29 15.72 -1.55
CA GLN A 319 -35.18 14.88 -1.08
C GLN A 319 -35.60 13.41 -0.95
N GLN A 320 -36.86 13.13 -0.60
CA GLN A 320 -37.37 11.75 -0.57
C GLN A 320 -37.40 11.10 -1.96
N GLN A 321 -37.78 11.84 -3.02
CA GLN A 321 -37.75 11.29 -4.38
C GLN A 321 -36.31 11.08 -4.91
N GLN A 322 -35.35 11.94 -4.57
CA GLN A 322 -33.94 11.70 -4.91
C GLN A 322 -33.30 10.56 -4.12
N GLN A 323 -33.71 10.34 -2.86
CA GLN A 323 -33.24 9.21 -2.06
C GLN A 323 -33.78 7.87 -2.58
N GLN A 324 -35.00 7.81 -3.13
CA GLN A 324 -35.52 6.59 -3.75
C GLN A 324 -34.74 6.17 -4.99
N GLN A 325 -34.22 7.13 -5.80
CA GLN A 325 -33.36 6.78 -6.93
C GLN A 325 -31.95 6.35 -6.49
N GLN A 326 -31.43 6.83 -5.36
CA GLN A 326 -30.12 6.39 -4.83
C GLN A 326 -30.16 4.99 -4.19
N GLN A 327 -31.33 4.50 -3.76
CA GLN A 327 -31.45 3.13 -3.20
C GLN A 327 -31.21 2.03 -4.25
N GLN A 328 -31.36 2.31 -5.55
CA GLN A 328 -31.09 1.33 -6.61
C GLN A 328 -29.59 1.05 -6.87
N GLN A 329 -28.66 1.79 -6.26
CA GLN A 329 -27.22 1.53 -6.34
C GLN A 329 -26.62 0.96 -5.04
N GLN A 330 -27.44 0.36 -4.17
CA GLN A 330 -26.92 -0.32 -2.99
C GLN A 330 -26.14 -1.57 -3.42
N VAL A 331 -24.81 -1.51 -3.25
CA VAL A 331 -23.93 -2.68 -3.38
C VAL A 331 -24.43 -3.73 -2.38
N PRO A 332 -24.76 -4.96 -2.81
CA PRO A 332 -25.21 -6.00 -1.90
C PRO A 332 -24.16 -6.25 -0.81
N PRO A 333 -24.57 -6.62 0.41
CA PRO A 333 -23.63 -6.96 1.48
C PRO A 333 -22.65 -8.02 0.99
N LEU A 334 -21.39 -7.89 1.37
CA LEU A 334 -20.36 -8.84 1.01
C LEU A 334 -20.69 -10.17 1.68
N VAL A 335 -20.89 -11.23 0.90
CA VAL A 335 -20.98 -12.59 1.44
C VAL A 335 -19.56 -13.10 1.60
N LEU A 336 -19.10 -13.20 2.84
CA LEU A 336 -17.79 -13.78 3.12
C LEU A 336 -17.87 -15.31 3.09
N PRO A 337 -16.87 -15.99 2.52
CA PRO A 337 -16.70 -17.42 2.79
C PRO A 337 -16.55 -17.64 4.29
N GLN A 338 -17.15 -18.73 4.79
CA GLN A 338 -17.09 -19.13 6.20
C GLN A 338 -15.69 -19.66 6.55
N CYS A 339 -14.70 -18.78 6.51
CA CYS A 339 -13.30 -19.08 6.77
C CYS A 339 -12.88 -18.75 8.20
N THR A 340 -12.04 -19.61 8.76
CA THR A 340 -11.44 -19.39 10.08
C THR A 340 -10.38 -18.31 9.96
N LEU A 341 -10.60 -17.18 10.64
CA LEU A 341 -9.63 -16.08 10.68
C LEU A 341 -8.53 -16.37 11.71
N HIS A 342 -7.45 -15.59 11.70
CA HIS A 342 -6.22 -15.86 12.46
C HIS A 342 -5.51 -17.14 11.99
N ASN A 343 -5.61 -17.38 10.69
CA ASN A 343 -4.80 -18.33 9.93
C ASN A 343 -4.13 -17.55 8.80
N ALA A 344 -2.81 -17.66 8.69
CA ALA A 344 -2.03 -16.84 7.79
C ALA A 344 -2.49 -16.94 6.33
N GLY A 345 -2.86 -18.15 5.89
CA GLY A 345 -3.42 -18.37 4.57
C GLY A 345 -4.72 -17.60 4.37
N ASN A 346 -5.71 -17.84 5.25
CA ASN A 346 -7.06 -17.27 5.14
C ASN A 346 -6.98 -15.73 5.18
N ASP A 347 -6.18 -15.18 6.10
CA ASP A 347 -6.07 -13.73 6.28
C ASP A 347 -5.37 -13.07 5.08
N ALA A 348 -4.30 -13.67 4.55
CA ALA A 348 -3.68 -13.20 3.33
C ALA A 348 -4.66 -13.24 2.14
N PHE A 349 -5.37 -14.34 1.93
CA PHE A 349 -6.32 -14.48 0.82
C PHE A 349 -7.48 -13.49 0.94
N MET A 350 -8.06 -13.36 2.13
CA MET A 350 -9.16 -12.45 2.39
C MET A 350 -8.72 -10.99 2.29
N SER A 351 -7.49 -10.65 2.70
CA SER A 351 -6.93 -9.30 2.55
C SER A 351 -6.78 -8.92 1.07
N GLY A 352 -6.34 -9.87 0.24
CA GLY A 352 -6.21 -9.70 -1.20
C GLY A 352 -7.56 -9.58 -1.93
N THR A 353 -8.51 -10.46 -1.60
CA THR A 353 -9.80 -10.55 -2.29
C THR A 353 -10.84 -9.55 -1.81
N SER A 354 -10.76 -9.07 -0.56
CA SER A 354 -11.59 -7.97 -0.05
C SER A 354 -11.08 -6.60 -0.49
N ALA A 355 -9.82 -6.49 -0.91
CA ALA A 355 -9.22 -5.24 -1.38
C ALA A 355 -10.05 -4.49 -2.44
N PRO A 356 -10.65 -5.13 -3.47
CA PRO A 356 -11.52 -4.44 -4.43
C PRO A 356 -12.74 -3.80 -3.76
N THR A 357 -13.38 -4.50 -2.82
CA THR A 357 -14.53 -4.02 -2.04
C THR A 357 -14.12 -2.91 -1.07
N ILE A 358 -12.89 -2.97 -0.55
CA ILE A 358 -12.30 -1.91 0.25
C ILE A 358 -12.03 -0.67 -0.61
N LYS A 359 -11.53 -0.88 -1.83
CA LYS A 359 -11.09 0.19 -2.74
C LYS A 359 -12.24 0.92 -3.44
N LYS A 360 -13.38 0.28 -3.63
CA LYS A 360 -14.61 0.89 -4.19
C LYS A 360 -15.37 1.76 -3.17
N GLY A 361 -14.67 2.58 -2.37
CA GLY A 361 -15.30 3.54 -1.43
C GLY A 361 -16.55 4.16 -2.04
N THR A 362 -17.63 4.29 -1.28
CA THR A 362 -18.95 4.61 -1.85
C THR A 362 -18.83 5.85 -2.72
N ASN A 363 -19.02 5.71 -4.03
CA ASN A 363 -19.07 6.82 -4.97
C ASN A 363 -20.33 7.63 -4.67
N LYS A 364 -20.33 8.38 -3.56
CA LYS A 364 -21.20 9.54 -3.45
C LYS A 364 -20.62 10.56 -4.42
N LEU A 365 -21.28 10.73 -5.56
CA LEU A 365 -21.28 11.97 -6.31
C LEU A 365 -21.64 13.07 -5.30
N LEU A 366 -20.65 13.70 -4.67
CA LEU A 366 -20.86 14.98 -4.03
C LEU A 366 -21.27 15.93 -5.16
N GLY A 367 -22.56 16.26 -5.19
CA GLY A 367 -23.07 17.31 -6.04
C GLY A 367 -22.24 18.59 -5.83
N LYS A 368 -21.89 19.26 -6.93
CA LYS A 368 -21.03 20.45 -7.01
C LYS A 368 -21.58 21.71 -6.29
N HIS A 369 -22.46 21.58 -5.31
CA HIS A 369 -22.99 22.71 -4.53
C HIS A 369 -22.45 22.68 -3.10
N ALA A 370 -21.17 23.03 -2.95
CA ALA A 370 -20.64 23.57 -1.70
C ALA A 370 -20.22 25.02 -1.97
N GLN A 371 -21.20 25.91 -2.11
CA GLN A 371 -20.96 27.34 -1.93
C GLN A 371 -20.88 27.61 -0.42
N GLY A 372 -19.77 28.23 -0.01
CA GLY A 372 -19.70 29.14 1.14
C GLY A 372 -20.06 28.58 2.50
N PHE A 373 -19.13 27.86 3.13
CA PHE A 373 -19.01 27.93 4.59
C PHE A 373 -17.70 28.65 4.93
N PRO A 374 -17.71 29.72 5.73
CA PRO A 374 -16.50 30.34 6.22
C PRO A 374 -15.77 29.37 7.17
N PRO A 375 -14.43 29.38 7.20
CA PRO A 375 -13.69 28.54 8.13
C PRO A 375 -13.96 28.96 9.59
N PRO A 376 -13.94 28.03 10.54
CA PRO A 376 -14.04 28.37 11.96
C PRO A 376 -12.81 29.18 12.37
N VAL A 377 -13.07 30.32 13.02
CA VAL A 377 -12.06 31.20 13.60
C VAL A 377 -11.34 30.43 14.71
N ALA A 378 -10.08 30.09 14.47
CA ALA A 378 -9.23 29.45 15.47
C ALA A 378 -8.78 30.47 16.52
N ALA A 379 -8.77 30.01 17.77
CA ALA A 379 -8.37 30.72 18.97
C ALA A 379 -6.97 31.36 18.91
N MET A 380 -6.82 32.42 19.71
CA MET A 380 -5.63 33.26 19.81
C MET A 380 -4.34 32.49 20.12
N PRO A 381 -3.17 32.90 19.57
CA PRO A 381 -1.89 32.37 20.01
C PRO A 381 -1.39 33.09 21.28
N ILE A 382 -1.01 32.28 22.27
CA ILE A 382 -0.18 32.67 23.40
C ILE A 382 1.21 33.04 22.85
N ALA A 383 1.67 34.25 23.16
CA ALA A 383 2.98 34.76 22.78
C ALA A 383 4.08 34.03 23.56
N VAL A 384 5.04 33.44 22.84
CA VAL A 384 6.30 32.92 23.39
C VAL A 384 7.43 33.74 22.74
N PRO A 385 8.33 34.37 23.53
CA PRO A 385 9.40 35.18 22.98
C PRO A 385 10.49 34.29 22.36
N MET A 386 10.84 34.56 21.10
CA MET A 386 11.99 33.95 20.40
C MET A 386 13.27 34.73 20.72
N PRO A 387 14.41 34.06 20.96
CA PRO A 387 15.70 34.71 21.10
C PRO A 387 16.28 35.12 19.73
N MET A 388 16.92 36.29 19.71
CA MET A 388 17.65 36.84 18.58
C MET A 388 18.89 36.00 18.29
N ILE A 389 18.98 35.38 17.10
CA ILE A 389 20.20 34.74 16.61
C ILE A 389 20.88 35.69 15.62
N ASN A 390 22.10 36.08 16.00
CA ASN A 390 23.03 36.94 15.28
C ASN A 390 23.66 36.19 14.09
N ILE A 391 23.72 36.81 12.91
CA ILE A 391 24.31 36.26 11.70
C ILE A 391 25.66 36.96 11.45
N ASN A 392 26.75 36.30 11.81
CA ASN A 392 28.09 36.43 11.21
C ASN A 392 28.41 35.03 10.65
N GLY A 393 28.85 34.79 9.42
CA GLY A 393 29.84 35.52 8.65
C GLY A 393 31.11 34.66 8.57
N ALA A 394 31.09 33.59 7.76
CA ALA A 394 32.28 32.91 7.23
C ALA A 394 31.86 31.73 6.32
N SER A 395 32.27 31.77 5.06
CA SER A 395 32.16 30.66 4.11
C SER A 395 33.42 29.78 4.19
N PRO A 396 33.31 28.44 4.20
CA PRO A 396 34.43 27.58 3.85
C PRO A 396 34.29 27.08 2.40
N THR A 397 35.30 27.41 1.61
CA THR A 397 35.62 26.84 0.30
C THR A 397 35.97 25.36 0.49
N VAL A 398 35.25 24.45 -0.17
CA VAL A 398 35.58 23.02 -0.20
C VAL A 398 36.00 22.65 -1.62
N HIS A 399 37.27 22.29 -1.77
CA HIS A 399 37.83 21.70 -2.98
C HIS A 399 37.29 20.28 -3.17
N TYR A 400 36.75 19.99 -4.36
CA TYR A 400 36.34 18.65 -4.76
C TYR A 400 37.32 18.13 -5.83
N THR A 401 38.17 17.18 -5.45
CA THR A 401 39.03 16.41 -6.35
C THR A 401 38.25 15.25 -6.97
N GLY A 402 38.31 15.15 -8.29
CA GLY A 402 37.50 14.22 -9.09
C GLY A 402 38.02 12.79 -9.15
N TYR A 403 37.13 11.92 -9.61
CA TYR A 403 37.48 10.69 -10.31
C TYR A 403 36.62 10.61 -11.57
N ALA A 404 37.30 10.56 -12.72
CA ALA A 404 36.71 10.30 -14.02
C ALA A 404 36.60 8.78 -14.19
N ALA A 405 35.37 8.27 -14.39
CA ALA A 405 35.13 6.93 -14.89
C ALA A 405 34.61 7.06 -16.33
N VAL A 406 35.48 6.74 -17.28
CA VAL A 406 35.15 6.61 -18.71
C VAL A 406 34.58 5.21 -18.88
N GLY A 407 33.28 5.10 -19.19
CA GLY A 407 32.60 3.84 -19.48
C GLY A 407 31.82 3.96 -20.78
N ASN A 408 32.39 3.39 -21.85
CA ASN A 408 31.78 3.30 -23.17
C ASN A 408 30.43 2.57 -23.13
N VAL A 409 29.46 3.15 -23.83
CA VAL A 409 28.12 2.61 -24.04
C VAL A 409 28.17 1.70 -25.28
N MET A 410 27.92 0.40 -25.11
CA MET A 410 27.55 -0.48 -26.23
C MET A 410 26.12 -0.96 -26.03
N SER A 411 25.25 -0.58 -26.96
CA SER A 411 23.86 -0.98 -27.05
C SER A 411 23.74 -2.37 -27.67
N PRO A 412 22.99 -3.33 -27.11
CA PRO A 412 22.55 -4.49 -27.87
C PRO A 412 21.16 -4.23 -28.46
N SER A 413 21.08 -4.28 -29.78
CA SER A 413 19.83 -4.42 -30.53
C SER A 413 19.31 -5.85 -30.36
N LEU A 414 18.10 -6.01 -29.83
CA LEU A 414 17.39 -7.30 -29.83
C LEU A 414 16.20 -7.21 -30.81
N SER A 415 16.35 -7.89 -31.93
CA SER A 415 15.28 -8.19 -32.88
C SER A 415 14.39 -9.30 -32.31
N LEU A 416 13.09 -9.03 -32.22
CA LEU A 416 12.04 -10.02 -31.89
C LEU A 416 11.62 -10.79 -33.16
N PRO A 417 11.50 -12.13 -33.12
CA PRO A 417 10.82 -12.86 -34.16
C PRO A 417 9.30 -12.85 -33.93
N SER A 418 8.57 -12.49 -34.98
CA SER A 418 7.12 -12.68 -35.11
C SER A 418 6.82 -14.17 -35.29
N MET A 419 5.91 -14.72 -34.49
CA MET A 419 5.34 -16.05 -34.68
C MET A 419 3.81 -15.98 -34.65
N GLY A 420 3.22 -16.70 -35.60
CA GLY A 420 1.84 -16.58 -36.03
C GLY A 420 0.82 -17.17 -35.06
N VAL A 421 -0.39 -16.64 -35.21
CA VAL A 421 -1.61 -17.00 -34.50
C VAL A 421 -2.16 -18.31 -35.07
N ALA A 422 -2.27 -19.34 -34.23
CA ALA A 422 -3.13 -20.50 -34.47
C ALA A 422 -4.01 -20.72 -33.24
N GLY A 423 -5.33 -20.71 -33.46
CA GLY A 423 -6.35 -20.74 -32.43
C GLY A 423 -6.31 -21.98 -31.54
N ARG A 424 -6.45 -21.77 -30.24
CA ARG A 424 -6.78 -22.81 -29.26
C ARG A 424 -7.98 -22.39 -28.42
N VAL A 425 -8.83 -23.37 -28.21
CA VAL A 425 -10.09 -23.35 -27.47
C VAL A 425 -9.81 -23.06 -25.99
N SER A 426 -10.70 -22.27 -25.38
CA SER A 426 -10.68 -21.82 -23.99
C SER A 426 -10.57 -22.98 -23.00
N ALA A 427 -9.35 -23.23 -22.51
CA ALA A 427 -9.11 -23.94 -21.26
C ALA A 427 -8.76 -22.89 -20.21
N SER A 428 -9.40 -22.95 -19.04
CA SER A 428 -9.10 -22.09 -17.89
C SER A 428 -7.60 -22.16 -17.59
N TYR A 429 -6.89 -21.08 -17.87
CA TYR A 429 -5.46 -20.96 -17.61
C TYR A 429 -5.22 -20.94 -16.11
N ASP A 430 -4.65 -22.03 -15.59
CA ASP A 430 -4.34 -22.23 -14.18
C ASP A 430 -2.89 -21.84 -13.87
N LEU A 431 -2.73 -20.68 -13.22
CA LEU A 431 -1.44 -20.14 -12.77
C LEU A 431 -0.73 -21.04 -11.73
N ALA A 432 -1.42 -21.99 -11.08
CA ALA A 432 -0.80 -22.94 -10.16
C ALA A 432 0.19 -23.87 -10.87
N SER A 433 -0.03 -24.13 -12.17
CA SER A 433 0.80 -25.05 -12.96
C SER A 433 2.20 -24.50 -13.31
N GLU A 434 2.41 -23.18 -13.32
CA GLU A 434 3.70 -22.57 -13.73
C GLU A 434 4.86 -22.87 -12.77
N PHE A 435 4.60 -23.27 -11.53
CA PHE A 435 5.64 -23.48 -10.51
C PHE A 435 5.82 -24.94 -10.09
N GLY A 436 4.94 -25.86 -10.54
CA GLY A 436 5.09 -27.30 -10.33
C GLY A 436 6.36 -27.89 -10.97
N GLN A 437 7.09 -27.11 -11.77
CA GLN A 437 8.36 -27.49 -12.40
C GLN A 437 9.60 -26.77 -11.85
N MET A 438 9.49 -25.91 -10.84
CA MET A 438 10.69 -25.42 -10.14
C MET A 438 11.20 -26.46 -9.16
N GLN A 439 11.68 -27.57 -9.73
CA GLN A 439 12.56 -28.50 -9.05
C GLN A 439 13.83 -27.71 -8.72
N LEU A 440 14.02 -27.35 -7.45
CA LEU A 440 15.28 -26.80 -6.94
C LEU A 440 16.36 -27.84 -7.21
N GLY A 441 17.00 -27.73 -8.37
CA GLY A 441 18.11 -28.56 -8.80
C GLY A 441 19.32 -28.29 -7.91
N ALA A 442 19.36 -28.96 -6.77
CA ALA A 442 20.60 -29.19 -6.07
C ALA A 442 21.47 -30.05 -6.99
N ARG A 443 22.46 -29.42 -7.65
CA ARG A 443 23.61 -30.12 -8.22
C ARG A 443 24.39 -30.74 -7.07
N GLY A 444 23.92 -31.90 -6.63
CA GLY A 444 24.61 -32.82 -5.74
C GLY A 444 25.39 -33.82 -6.60
N ASN A 445 26.68 -33.86 -6.34
CA ASN A 445 27.67 -34.75 -6.93
C ASN A 445 27.19 -36.22 -6.86
N SER A 446 27.45 -36.95 -7.93
CA SER A 446 27.12 -38.35 -8.17
C SER A 446 27.55 -39.31 -7.04
N GLY A 447 26.67 -40.24 -6.68
CA GLY A 447 27.03 -41.40 -5.87
C GLY A 447 25.84 -42.27 -5.44
N GLY A 448 25.42 -43.18 -6.32
CA GLY A 448 24.97 -44.55 -5.99
C GLY A 448 23.71 -44.79 -5.15
N GLY A 449 22.87 -45.69 -5.66
CA GLY A 449 22.12 -46.64 -4.81
C GLY A 449 20.61 -46.51 -4.88
N GLY A 450 19.95 -47.57 -5.34
CA GLY A 450 18.50 -47.62 -5.51
C GLY A 450 17.70 -47.71 -4.21
N GLY A 451 16.38 -47.64 -4.34
CA GLY A 451 15.44 -47.87 -3.25
C GLY A 451 14.12 -47.17 -3.49
N GLY A 452 13.13 -47.89 -4.01
CA GLY A 452 11.76 -47.41 -4.10
C GLY A 452 11.14 -47.25 -2.71
N GLY A 453 10.30 -46.23 -2.55
CA GLY A 453 9.55 -46.00 -1.32
C GLY A 453 8.35 -45.10 -1.62
N GLY A 454 7.15 -45.67 -1.43
CA GLY A 454 5.87 -45.04 -1.75
C GLY A 454 5.54 -43.85 -0.83
N ALA A 455 4.81 -42.90 -1.39
CA ALA A 455 4.21 -41.78 -0.67
C ALA A 455 3.13 -42.30 0.30
N ALA A 456 3.34 -42.09 1.59
CA ALA A 456 2.34 -42.36 2.62
C ALA A 456 1.33 -41.20 2.67
N HIS A 457 0.11 -41.47 2.21
CA HIS A 457 -1.06 -40.63 2.42
C HIS A 457 -1.55 -40.87 3.86
N LEU A 458 -1.49 -39.85 4.72
CA LEU A 458 -2.07 -39.93 6.07
C LEU A 458 -3.54 -39.47 6.01
N THR A 459 -4.45 -40.44 5.99
CA THR A 459 -5.87 -40.24 6.31
C THR A 459 -6.05 -40.17 7.83
N ALA A 460 -6.85 -39.21 8.28
CA ALA A 460 -7.22 -39.01 9.68
C ALA A 460 -7.88 -40.27 10.31
N PRO A 461 -7.68 -40.54 11.61
CA PRO A 461 -8.38 -41.63 12.28
C PRO A 461 -9.84 -41.25 12.55
N THR A 462 -10.74 -42.15 12.15
CA THR A 462 -12.15 -42.17 12.52
C THR A 462 -12.31 -42.45 14.01
N ARG A 463 -13.07 -41.59 14.69
CA ARG A 463 -13.42 -41.74 16.11
C ARG A 463 -14.62 -42.67 16.24
N SER A 464 -14.36 -43.96 16.45
CA SER A 464 -15.36 -44.92 16.91
C SER A 464 -15.58 -44.74 18.42
N GLY A 465 -16.84 -44.65 18.80
CA GLY A 465 -17.26 -44.57 20.19
C GLY A 465 -17.07 -45.89 20.91
N ASP A 466 -16.99 -45.81 22.24
CA ASP A 466 -17.49 -46.89 23.08
C ASP A 466 -18.02 -46.38 24.41
N ASN A 467 -19.00 -47.14 24.88
CA ASN A 467 -20.02 -46.80 25.85
C ASN A 467 -19.80 -47.62 27.14
N LYS A 468 -20.35 -47.13 28.27
CA LYS A 468 -20.45 -47.78 29.61
C LYS A 468 -19.14 -47.75 30.44
N ASN A 469 -19.12 -47.55 31.75
CA ASN A 469 -20.08 -48.00 32.76
C ASN A 469 -19.88 -47.28 34.13
N ASN A 470 -20.99 -47.10 34.85
CA ASN A 470 -21.21 -47.02 36.31
C ASN A 470 -20.08 -46.69 37.31
N GLY A 471 -20.29 -45.60 38.05
CA GLY A 471 -20.67 -45.66 39.47
C GLY A 471 -19.57 -45.71 40.53
N ARG A 472 -19.43 -44.65 41.33
CA ARG A 472 -19.32 -44.77 42.80
C ARG A 472 -19.55 -43.44 43.53
N ARG A 473 -20.12 -43.61 44.71
CA ARG A 473 -20.75 -42.68 45.64
C ARG A 473 -19.84 -42.54 46.86
N SER A 474 -19.59 -41.32 47.33
CA SER A 474 -19.02 -40.92 48.63
C SER A 474 -19.12 -39.39 48.63
N GLN A 475 -19.96 -38.68 49.39
CA GLN A 475 -20.14 -38.58 50.85
C GLN A 475 -18.82 -38.43 51.63
N ASN A 476 -18.53 -37.18 51.99
CA ASN A 476 -18.07 -36.67 53.29
C ASN A 476 -18.17 -35.13 53.22
N ALA A 477 -19.07 -34.47 53.97
CA ALA A 477 -19.01 -34.15 55.40
C ALA A 477 -18.10 -32.93 55.70
N SER A 478 -18.79 -31.89 56.14
CA SER A 478 -18.42 -30.68 56.87
C SER A 478 -17.27 -30.77 57.88
N GLY A 479 -16.53 -29.67 58.07
CA GLY A 479 -15.81 -29.40 59.32
C GLY A 479 -14.76 -28.29 59.26
N ALA A 480 -15.16 -27.08 59.70
CA ALA A 480 -14.39 -26.07 60.46
C ALA A 480 -12.99 -25.61 60.01
N THR A 481 -12.87 -24.33 59.63
CA THR A 481 -12.36 -23.24 60.50
C THR A 481 -12.79 -21.88 59.96
#